data_AF-A0A3B9G6V4-F1
#
_entry.id   AF-A0A3B9G6V4-F1
#
_cell.length_a   1.000
_cell.length_b   1.000
_cell.length_c   1.000
_cell.angle_alpha   90.00
_cell.angle_beta   90.00
_cell.angle_gamma   90.00
#
_symmetry.space_group_name_H-M   'P 1'
#
loop_
_entity.id
_entity.type
_entity.pdbx_description
1 polymer ?
#
loop_
_entity_poly.entity_id
_entity_poly.type
_entity_poly.pdbx_seq_one_letter_code
_entity_poly.pdbx_strand_id
1 'polypeptide(L)' 'MPADTLLTAVRAHLDLAPTHRVLMEPIQKGASGRTIIRINPDDHPSFIGIHYTLERSDNANFLPVAEFLKEAG' A
#
# COMPACT_ATOMS: atom_id res chain seq x y z
N MET A 1 3.52 2.12 -12.55
CA MET A 1 3.86 3.18 -11.57
C MET A 1 3.45 2.74 -10.17
N PRO A 2 3.99 3.32 -9.08
CA PRO A 2 3.65 2.93 -7.70
C PRO A 2 2.14 2.81 -7.41
N ALA A 3 1.36 3.74 -7.96
CA ALA A 3 -0.10 3.75 -7.85
C ALA A 3 -0.76 2.54 -8.53
N ASP A 4 -0.26 2.09 -9.68
CA ASP A 4 -0.83 0.95 -10.43
C ASP A 4 -0.64 -0.37 -9.69
N THR A 5 0.55 -0.56 -9.09
CA THR A 5 0.85 -1.77 -8.30
C THR A 5 -0.05 -1.84 -7.06
N LEU A 6 -0.20 -0.72 -6.34
CA LEU A 6 -1.05 -0.64 -5.16
C LEU A 6 -2.54 -0.83 -5.50
N LEU A 7 -3.02 -0.21 -6.58
CA LEU A 7 -4.39 -0.40 -7.06
C LEU A 7 -4.67 -1.87 -7.42
N THR A 8 -3.72 -2.52 -8.10
CA THR A 8 -3.84 -3.94 -8.46
C THR A 8 -3.90 -4.83 -7.21
N ALA A 9 -3.03 -4.58 -6.23
CA ALA A 9 -3.00 -5.33 -4.98
C ALA A 9 -4.31 -5.19 -4.18
N VAL A 10 -4.84 -3.98 -4.05
CA VAL A 10 -6.10 -3.73 -3.33
C VAL A 10 -7.28 -4.38 -4.02
N ARG A 11 -7.35 -4.32 -5.36
CA ARG A 11 -8.41 -5.00 -6.11
C ARG A 11 -8.36 -6.51 -5.93
N ALA A 12 -7.18 -7.12 -5.97
CA ALA A 12 -7.02 -8.55 -5.75
C ALA A 12 -7.35 -8.95 -4.30
N HIS A 13 -6.98 -8.13 -3.32
CA HIS A 13 -7.25 -8.41 -1.91
C HIS A 13 -8.74 -8.36 -1.54
N LEU A 14 -9.48 -7.43 -2.13
CA LEU A 14 -10.89 -7.18 -1.84
C LEU A 14 -11.86 -7.76 -2.89
N ASP A 15 -11.34 -8.49 -3.88
CA ASP A 15 -12.10 -9.04 -5.02
C ASP A 15 -12.95 -7.98 -5.76
N LEU A 16 -12.34 -6.81 -6.03
CA LEU A 16 -13.03 -5.68 -6.64
C LEU A 16 -13.08 -5.78 -8.16
N ALA A 17 -14.25 -5.45 -8.72
CA ALA A 17 -14.42 -5.31 -10.16
C ALA A 17 -13.51 -4.20 -10.74
N PRO A 18 -13.08 -4.29 -12.01
CA PRO A 18 -12.23 -3.28 -12.65
C PRO A 18 -12.85 -1.88 -12.68
N THR A 19 -14.18 -1.79 -12.67
CA THR A 19 -14.97 -0.56 -12.66
C THR A 19 -15.22 -0.02 -11.25
N HIS A 20 -14.88 -0.77 -10.20
CA HIS A 20 -15.02 -0.30 -8.82
C HIS A 20 -14.13 0.91 -8.58
N ARG A 21 -14.72 1.94 -7.95
CA ARG A 21 -14.02 3.19 -7.68
C ARG A 21 -13.08 3.00 -6.51
N VAL A 22 -11.82 3.36 -6.72
CA VAL A 22 -10.79 3.38 -5.70
C VAL A 22 -10.08 4.73 -5.78
N LEU A 23 -10.28 5.57 -4.77
CA LEU A 23 -9.59 6.84 -4.66
C LEU A 23 -8.20 6.60 -4.05
N MET A 24 -7.16 7.13 -4.67
CA MET A 24 -5.78 7.03 -4.20
C MET A 24 -5.20 8.42 -3.99
N GLU A 25 -4.91 8.77 -2.74
CA GLU A 25 -4.44 10.11 -2.36
C GLU A 25 -3.02 10.01 -1.76
N PRO A 26 -2.03 10.74 -2.29
CA PRO A 26 -0.71 10.78 -1.66
C PRO A 26 -0.81 11.46 -0.29
N ILE A 27 -0.31 10.81 0.76
CA ILE A 27 -0.29 11.41 2.11
C ILE A 27 0.97 12.26 2.28
N GLN A 28 2.15 11.73 1.92
CA GLN A 28 3.41 12.46 1.99
C GLN A 28 4.49 11.73 1.16
N LYS A 29 5.36 12.48 0.48
CA LYS A 29 6.63 11.94 -0.04
C LYS A 29 7.64 11.94 1.10
N GLY A 30 7.87 10.78 1.71
CA GLY A 30 8.83 10.68 2.82
C GLY A 30 10.28 10.83 2.33
N ALA A 31 11.16 11.36 3.17
CA ALA A 31 12.61 11.46 2.93
C ALA A 31 13.32 10.09 2.75
N SER A 32 12.57 9.00 2.90
CA SER A 32 13.02 7.61 2.76
C SER A 32 12.88 7.04 1.34
N GLY A 33 12.49 7.84 0.34
CA GLY A 33 12.23 7.33 -1.02
C GLY A 33 10.96 6.48 -1.14
N ARG A 34 10.15 6.46 -0.08
CA ARG A 34 8.88 5.72 0.01
C ARG A 34 7.74 6.60 -0.49
N THR A 35 6.79 5.96 -1.15
CA THR A 35 5.52 6.59 -1.54
C THR A 35 4.42 6.04 -0.63
N ILE A 36 3.83 6.92 0.17
CA ILE A 36 2.72 6.59 1.07
C ILE A 36 1.45 7.15 0.46
N ILE A 37 0.47 6.28 0.23
CA ILE A 37 -0.80 6.60 -0.42
C ILE A 37 -1.94 6.11 0.48
N ARG A 38 -2.92 6.98 0.72
CA ARG A 38 -4.21 6.58 1.26
C ARG A 38 -5.02 5.96 0.14
N ILE A 39 -5.58 4.77 0.38
CA ILE A 39 -6.42 4.07 -0.58
C ILE A 39 -7.82 3.96 0.02
N ASN A 40 -8.81 4.56 -0.64
CA ASN A 40 -10.21 4.56 -0.23
C ASN A 40 -11.04 3.88 -1.34
N PRO A 41 -11.26 2.55 -1.28
CA PRO A 41 -12.27 1.90 -2.10
C PRO A 41 -13.65 2.27 -1.59
N ASP A 42 -14.60 2.55 -2.51
CA ASP A 42 -15.99 2.79 -2.11
C ASP A 42 -16.55 1.55 -1.38
N ASP A 43 -17.36 1.73 -0.35
CA ASP A 43 -17.99 0.67 0.47
C ASP A 43 -17.03 -0.29 1.22
N HIS A 44 -15.74 0.03 1.30
CA HIS A 44 -14.75 -0.72 2.08
C HIS A 44 -13.95 0.19 3.04
N PRO A 45 -13.31 -0.38 4.08
CA PRO A 45 -12.39 0.38 4.94
C PRO A 45 -11.26 1.04 4.14
N SER A 46 -10.77 2.18 4.61
CA SER A 46 -9.57 2.82 4.06
C SER A 46 -8.29 2.05 4.42
N PHE A 47 -7.33 2.03 3.51
CA PHE A 47 -6.01 1.42 3.70
C PHE A 47 -4.89 2.44 3.57
N ILE A 48 -3.74 2.11 4.16
CA ILE A 48 -2.48 2.79 3.90
C ILE A 48 -1.63 1.90 2.99
N GLY A 49 -1.47 2.33 1.75
CA GLY A 49 -0.56 1.72 0.78
C GLY A 49 0.84 2.30 0.93
N ILE A 50 1.84 1.43 1.01
CA ILE A 50 3.25 1.81 1.03
C ILE A 50 3.92 1.17 -0.17
N HIS A 51 4.46 2.01 -1.06
CA HIS A 51 5.33 1.57 -2.13
C HIS A 51 6.77 1.97 -1.82
N TYR A 52 7.70 1.03 -1.90
CA TYR A 52 9.12 1.23 -1.69
C TYR A 52 9.95 0.44 -2.71
N THR A 53 11.18 0.89 -2.92
CA THR A 53 12.19 0.16 -3.71
C THR A 53 13.21 -0.49 -2.78
N LEU A 54 13.99 -1.44 -3.28
CA LEU A 54 15.12 -2.04 -2.53
C LEU A 54 16.41 -1.22 -2.60
N GLU A 55 16.37 -0.01 -3.16
CA GLU A 55 17.55 0.86 -3.30
C GLU A 55 18.11 1.31 -1.94
N ARG A 56 17.26 1.35 -0.90
CA ARG A 56 17.71 1.53 0.48
C ARG A 56 17.64 0.20 1.23
N SER A 57 18.73 -0.15 1.90
CA SER A 57 18.85 -1.40 2.65
C SER A 57 17.83 -1.54 3.78
N ASP A 58 17.39 -0.43 4.39
CA ASP A 58 16.38 -0.44 5.46
C ASP A 58 14.99 -0.89 4.98
N ASN A 59 14.70 -0.77 3.68
CA ASN A 59 13.43 -1.21 3.12
C ASN A 59 13.26 -2.73 3.10
N ALA A 60 14.35 -3.52 3.18
CA ALA A 60 14.28 -4.97 3.27
C ALA A 60 13.55 -5.47 4.54
N ASN A 61 13.51 -4.64 5.57
CA ASN A 61 12.89 -4.99 6.85
C ASN A 61 11.37 -4.75 6.88
N PHE A 62 10.76 -4.18 5.84
CA PHE A 62 9.32 -3.90 5.85
C PHE A 62 8.47 -5.17 5.93
N LEU A 63 8.75 -6.16 5.10
CA LEU A 63 7.97 -7.40 5.06
C LEU A 63 8.10 -8.19 6.37
N PRO A 64 9.33 -8.45 6.88
CA PRO A 64 9.50 -9.16 8.14
C PRO A 64 8.84 -8.45 9.33
N VAL A 65 8.91 -7.13 9.40
CA VAL A 65 8.25 -6.37 10.48
C VAL A 65 6.73 -6.43 10.35
N ALA A 66 6.19 -6.35 9.13
CA ALA A 66 4.74 -6.46 8.91
C ALA A 66 4.21 -7.86 9.29
N GLU A 67 4.94 -8.91 8.97
CA GLU A 67 4.63 -10.29 9.37
C GLU A 67 4.69 -10.43 10.90
N PHE A 68 5.75 -9.95 11.53
CA PHE A 68 5.89 -9.95 12.99
C PHE A 68 4.72 -9.22 13.68
N LEU A 69 4.34 -8.04 13.21
CA LEU A 69 3.23 -7.26 13.78
C LEU A 69 1.87 -7.96 13.59
N LYS A 70 1.70 -8.75 12.52
CA LYS A 70 0.50 -9.56 12.30
C LYS A 70 0.42 -10.74 13.28
N GLU A 71 1.55 -11.35 13.61
CA GLU A 71 1.63 -12.45 14.58
C GLU A 71 1.55 -11.98 16.04
N ALA A 72 1.98 -10.75 16.31
CA ALA A 72 1.88 -10.12 17.63
C ALA A 72 0.45 -9.65 17.98
N GLY A 73 -0.53 -9.88 17.09
CA GLY A 73 -1.96 -9.57 17.25
C GLY A 73 -2.69 -10.59 18.11
#